data_AF-A0A964T856-F1
#
_entry.id   AF-A0A964T856-F1
#
_cell.length_a   1.000
_cell.length_b   1.000
_cell.length_c   1.000
_cell.angle_alpha   90.00
_cell.angle_beta   90.00
_cell.angle_gamma   90.00
#
_symmetry.space_group_name_H-M   'P 1'
#
loop_
_entity.id
_entity.type
_entity.pdbx_description
1 polymer ?
#
loop_
_entity_poly.entity_id
_entity_poly.type
_entity_poly.pdbx_seq_one_letter_code
_entity_poly.pdbx_strand_id
1 'polypeptide(L)'
;MAEHVSHGPAELGAEMDYREHERTYEAFIKGSQVLALATFDIVIALVLFAFGGGAGFWLGSLLVLLTLVATAIGFAMSESWKAPGIVFAIGVLFMILSVA
;
A
#
# COMPACT_ATOMS: atom_id res chain seq x y z
N MET A 1 -34.85 -20.53 14.34
CA MET A 1 -34.73 -20.72 15.80
C MET A 1 -33.95 -19.55 16.37
N ALA A 2 -34.65 -18.43 16.59
CA ALA A 2 -34.07 -17.14 16.99
C ALA A 2 -34.94 -16.48 18.07
N GLU A 3 -35.29 -17.25 19.11
CA GLU A 3 -36.19 -16.77 20.19
C GLU A 3 -35.69 -17.09 21.61
N HIS A 4 -34.37 -17.19 21.77
CA HIS A 4 -33.72 -17.14 23.08
C HIS A 4 -32.76 -15.96 23.13
N VAL A 5 -33.31 -14.74 23.07
CA VAL A 5 -32.59 -13.53 23.52
C VAL A 5 -32.73 -13.49 25.04
N SER A 6 -31.63 -13.71 25.77
CA SER A 6 -31.63 -13.55 27.21
C SER A 6 -31.89 -12.07 27.54
N HIS A 7 -32.99 -11.78 28.22
CA HIS A 7 -33.30 -10.45 28.77
C HIS A 7 -32.52 -10.18 30.08
N GLY A 8 -31.28 -10.67 30.18
CA GLY A 8 -30.38 -10.31 31.28
C GLY A 8 -30.10 -8.80 31.25
N PRO A 9 -29.60 -8.20 32.36
CA PRO A 9 -29.04 -6.85 32.31
C PRO A 9 -28.16 -6.78 31.06
N ALA A 10 -28.30 -5.74 30.24
CA ALA A 10 -27.38 -5.58 29.11
C ALA A 10 -25.99 -5.81 29.69
N GLU A 11 -25.30 -6.83 29.19
CA GLU A 11 -23.89 -7.09 29.47
C GLU A 11 -23.17 -5.90 28.83
N LEU A 12 -23.32 -4.72 29.45
CA LEU A 12 -22.52 -3.53 29.24
C LEU A 12 -21.17 -3.95 29.80
N GLY A 13 -20.52 -4.85 29.06
CA GLY A 13 -19.26 -5.46 29.44
C GLY A 13 -18.27 -4.36 29.79
N ALA A 14 -17.29 -4.73 30.61
CA ALA A 14 -16.23 -3.82 31.05
C ALA A 14 -15.75 -2.90 29.91
N GLU A 15 -15.41 -1.65 30.27
CA GLU A 15 -14.94 -0.63 29.33
C GLU A 15 -13.87 -1.21 28.39
N MET A 16 -14.13 -1.14 27.09
CA MET A 16 -13.25 -1.75 26.08
C MET A 16 -11.95 -0.94 25.99
N ASP A 17 -10.79 -1.61 26.15
CA ASP A 17 -9.49 -0.98 25.93
C ASP A 17 -9.25 -0.75 24.43
N TYR A 18 -9.52 0.47 23.96
CA TYR A 18 -9.32 0.86 22.56
C TYR A 18 -7.86 1.00 22.16
N ARG A 19 -6.93 1.08 23.11
CA ARG A 19 -5.53 1.43 22.81
C ARG A 19 -4.87 0.41 21.90
N GLU A 20 -5.08 -0.88 22.16
CA GLU A 20 -4.48 -1.94 21.33
C GLU A 20 -5.27 -2.19 20.02
N HIS A 21 -6.58 -1.91 20.01
CA HIS A 21 -7.39 -1.94 18.78
C HIS A 21 -6.92 -0.86 17.80
N GLU A 22 -6.79 0.38 18.26
CA GLU A 22 -6.36 1.49 17.42
C GLU A 22 -4.93 1.29 16.93
N ARG A 23 -4.03 0.83 17.81
CA ARG A 23 -2.64 0.52 17.44
C ARG A 23 -2.56 -0.50 16.30
N THR A 24 -3.35 -1.57 16.36
CA THR A 24 -3.35 -2.59 15.31
C THR A 24 -4.00 -2.05 14.02
N TYR A 25 -5.07 -1.27 14.16
CA TYR A 25 -5.74 -0.63 13.03
C TYR A 25 -4.83 0.34 12.29
N GLU A 26 -4.09 1.21 13.00
CA GLU A 26 -3.11 2.11 12.40
C GLU A 26 -2.02 1.36 11.64
N ALA A 27 -1.50 0.26 12.21
CA ALA A 27 -0.52 -0.58 11.54
C ALA A 27 -1.09 -1.23 10.26
N PHE A 28 -2.33 -1.71 10.32
CA PHE A 28 -3.05 -2.26 9.17
C PHE A 28 -3.23 -1.22 8.05
N ILE A 29 -3.66 0.00 8.38
CA ILE A 29 -3.84 1.09 7.41
C ILE A 29 -2.50 1.47 6.76
N LYS A 30 -1.43 1.65 7.56
CA LYS A 30 -0.09 1.95 7.03
C LYS A 30 0.41 0.87 6.08
N GLY A 31 0.30 -0.39 6.49
CA GLY A 31 0.69 -1.53 5.66
C GLY A 31 -0.12 -1.64 4.38
N SER A 32 -1.43 -1.42 4.45
CA SER A 32 -2.33 -1.48 3.28
C SER A 32 -2.01 -0.38 2.26
N GLN A 33 -1.71 0.84 2.71
CA GLN A 33 -1.33 1.95 1.82
C GLN A 33 -0.02 1.66 1.08
N VAL A 34 1.00 1.18 1.80
CA VAL A 34 2.30 0.85 1.20
C VAL A 34 2.16 -0.30 0.21
N LEU A 35 1.43 -1.36 0.59
CA LEU A 35 1.23 -2.53 -0.25
C LEU A 35 0.43 -2.20 -1.53
N ALA A 36 -0.60 -1.38 -1.42
CA ALA A 36 -1.40 -0.96 -2.57
C ALA A 36 -0.56 -0.18 -3.59
N LEU A 37 0.23 0.80 -3.13
CA LEU A 37 1.10 1.58 -4.02
C LEU A 37 2.23 0.73 -4.62
N ALA A 38 2.88 -0.11 -3.81
CA ALA A 38 3.90 -1.03 -4.32
C ALA A 38 3.33 -1.96 -5.40
N THR A 39 2.09 -2.41 -5.26
CA THR A 39 1.42 -3.22 -6.29
C THR A 39 1.25 -2.43 -7.59
N PHE A 40 0.81 -1.18 -7.52
CA PHE A 40 0.67 -0.34 -8.70
C PHE A 40 2.00 -0.04 -9.38
N ASP A 41 3.06 0.25 -8.61
CA ASP A 41 4.40 0.48 -9.16
C ASP A 41 4.94 -0.75 -9.90
N ILE A 42 4.72 -1.95 -9.35
CA ILE A 42 5.09 -3.20 -10.01
C ILE A 42 4.30 -3.43 -11.29
N VAL A 43 3.00 -3.11 -11.31
CA VAL A 43 2.20 -3.17 -12.55
C VAL A 43 2.76 -2.22 -13.61
N ILE A 44 3.16 -1.00 -13.24
CA ILE A 44 3.79 -0.06 -14.18
C ILE A 44 5.14 -0.61 -14.66
N ALA A 45 5.96 -1.19 -13.78
CA ALA A 45 7.22 -1.80 -14.18
C ALA A 45 7.03 -2.93 -15.20
N LEU A 46 6.00 -3.77 -15.02
CA LEU A 46 5.64 -4.81 -16.00
C LEU A 46 5.21 -4.22 -17.34
N VAL A 47 4.45 -3.11 -17.34
CA VAL A 47 4.09 -2.38 -18.56
C VAL A 47 5.35 -1.85 -19.26
N LEU A 48 6.32 -1.29 -18.53
CA LEU A 48 7.59 -0.82 -19.09
C LEU A 48 8.39 -1.97 -19.71
N PHE A 49 8.42 -3.13 -19.07
CA PHE A 49 9.11 -4.31 -19.62
C PHE A 49 8.47 -4.84 -20.90
N ALA A 50 7.14 -4.83 -20.97
CA ALA A 50 6.41 -5.36 -22.12
C ALA A 50 6.33 -4.37 -23.29
N PHE A 51 6.20 -3.06 -23.00
CA PHE A 51 5.82 -2.05 -23.99
C PHE A 51 6.74 -0.82 -24.06
N GLY A 52 7.77 -0.70 -23.21
CA GLY A 52 8.63 0.50 -23.14
C GLY A 52 9.74 0.60 -24.20
N GLY A 53 9.68 -0.21 -25.28
CA GLY A 53 10.68 -0.21 -26.34
C GLY A 53 12.12 -0.49 -25.85
N GLY A 54 13.11 0.14 -26.50
CA GLY A 54 14.54 -0.09 -26.19
C GLY A 54 14.98 0.37 -24.80
N ALA A 55 14.27 1.32 -24.18
CA ALA A 55 14.58 1.83 -22.84
C ALA A 55 13.77 1.13 -21.73
N GLY A 56 12.68 0.44 -22.07
CA GLY A 56 11.71 -0.14 -21.14
C GLY A 56 12.32 -1.09 -20.11
N PHE A 57 13.28 -1.93 -20.52
CA PHE A 57 13.99 -2.83 -19.61
C PHE A 57 14.75 -2.10 -18.50
N TRP A 58 15.47 -1.03 -18.84
CA TRP A 58 16.26 -0.27 -17.88
C TRP A 58 15.37 0.58 -16.98
N LEU A 59 14.35 1.24 -17.54
CA LEU A 59 13.40 2.05 -16.78
C LEU A 59 12.55 1.20 -15.82
N GLY A 60 12.07 0.03 -16.26
CA GLY A 60 11.34 -0.89 -15.39
C GLY A 60 12.21 -1.45 -14.27
N SER A 61 13.48 -1.77 -14.55
CA SER A 61 14.42 -2.27 -13.54
C SER A 61 14.73 -1.20 -12.49
N LEU A 62 14.93 0.05 -12.93
CA LEU A 62 15.10 1.19 -12.04
C LEU A 62 13.85 1.42 -11.19
N LEU A 63 12.65 1.34 -11.79
CA LEU A 63 11.40 1.52 -11.08
C LEU A 63 11.21 0.46 -9.99
N VAL A 64 11.53 -0.81 -10.25
CA VAL A 64 11.50 -1.88 -9.23
C VAL A 64 12.43 -1.56 -8.06
N LEU A 65 13.67 -1.14 -8.33
CA LEU A 65 14.61 -0.76 -7.27
C LEU A 65 14.09 0.42 -6.43
N LEU A 66 13.56 1.45 -7.08
CA LEU A 66 12.94 2.59 -6.39
C LEU A 66 11.75 2.16 -5.55
N THR A 67 10.92 1.24 -6.06
CA THR A 67 9.75 0.70 -5.35
C THR A 67 10.17 -0.04 -4.07
N LEU A 68 11.23 -0.85 -4.13
CA LEU A 68 11.76 -1.56 -2.95
C LEU A 68 12.24 -0.59 -1.88
N VAL A 69 13.01 0.43 -2.28
CA VAL A 69 13.52 1.46 -1.38
C VAL A 69 12.36 2.29 -0.79
N ALA A 70 11.41 2.72 -1.62
CA ALA A 70 10.26 3.49 -1.19
C ALA A 70 9.32 2.71 -0.28
N THR A 71 9.17 1.40 -0.50
CA THR A 71 8.42 0.50 0.38
C THR A 71 9.07 0.43 1.76
N ALA A 72 10.39 0.22 1.82
CA ALA A 72 11.13 0.19 3.09
C ALA A 72 11.03 1.54 3.83
N ILE A 73 11.16 2.66 3.11
CA ILE A 73 10.99 4.01 3.67
C ILE A 73 9.54 4.23 4.15
N GLY A 74 8.55 3.78 3.38
CA GLY A 74 7.12 3.89 3.72
C GLY A 74 6.77 3.17 5.02
N PHE A 75 7.40 2.03 5.32
CA PHE A 75 7.25 1.36 6.60
C PHE A 75 7.97 2.06 7.77
N ALA A 76 9.01 2.84 7.50
CA ALA A 76 9.79 3.55 8.52
C ALA A 76 9.25 4.97 8.83
N MET A 77 8.56 5.60 7.88
CA MET A 77 8.02 6.96 8.03
C MET A 77 6.67 6.99 8.77
N SER A 78 6.37 8.11 9.43
CA SER A 78 5.05 8.36 10.03
C SER A 78 3.95 8.42 8.97
N GLU A 79 4.26 8.99 7.81
CA GLU A 79 3.41 9.08 6.64
C GLU A 79 3.83 8.08 5.57
N SER A 80 3.19 6.92 5.59
CA SER A 80 3.62 5.73 4.84
C SER A 80 3.39 5.81 3.33
N TRP A 81 2.46 6.65 2.85
CA TRP A 81 2.11 6.72 1.42
C TRP A 81 3.00 7.64 0.58
N LYS A 82 3.70 8.61 1.20
CA LYS A 82 4.42 9.67 0.47
C LYS A 82 5.55 9.12 -0.40
N ALA A 83 6.42 8.30 0.17
CA ALA A 83 7.56 7.72 -0.54
C ALA A 83 7.11 6.85 -1.75
N PRO A 84 6.24 5.83 -1.58
CA PRO A 84 5.77 5.05 -2.71
C PRO A 84 4.89 5.88 -3.67
N GLY A 85 4.15 6.89 -3.19
CA GLY A 85 3.37 7.78 -4.06
C GLY A 85 4.23 8.65 -4.99
N ILE A 86 5.42 9.07 -4.55
CA ILE A 86 6.39 9.77 -5.41
C ILE A 86 6.93 8.82 -6.48
N VAL A 87 7.27 7.59 -6.11
CA VAL A 87 7.75 6.58 -7.07
C VAL A 87 6.67 6.26 -8.10
N PHE A 88 5.42 6.14 -7.69
CA PHE A 88 4.29 5.98 -8.60
C PHE A 88 4.21 7.10 -9.64
N ALA A 89 4.31 8.36 -9.21
CA ALA A 89 4.30 9.50 -10.13
C ALA A 89 5.48 9.44 -11.14
N ILE A 90 6.67 9.04 -10.69
CA ILE A 90 7.84 8.83 -11.56
C ILE A 90 7.59 7.67 -12.54
N GLY A 91 7.00 6.57 -12.08
CA GLY A 91 6.64 5.43 -12.91
C GLY A 91 5.66 5.80 -14.03
N VAL A 92 4.62 6.59 -13.70
CA VAL A 92 3.68 7.12 -14.69
C VAL A 92 4.40 7.98 -15.74
N LEU A 93 5.34 8.84 -15.31
CA LEU A 93 6.14 9.63 -16.24
C LEU A 93 7.00 8.74 -17.16
N PHE A 94 7.66 7.72 -16.62
CA PHE A 94 8.43 6.77 -17.43
C PHE A 94 7.55 6.06 -18.45
N MET A 95 6.33 5.67 -18.06
CA MET A 95 5.38 5.01 -18.95
C MET A 95 5.01 5.93 -20.12
N ILE A 96 4.65 7.19 -19.86
CA ILE A 96 4.28 8.16 -20.90
C ILE A 96 5.44 8.43 -21.88
N LEU A 97 6.68 8.49 -21.39
CA LEU A 97 7.84 8.81 -22.21
C LEU A 97 8.39 7.64 -23.03
N SER A 98 8.09 6.40 -22.64
CA SER A 98 8.71 5.20 -23.23
C SER A 98 7.74 4.30 -23.99
N VAL A 99 6.45 4.35 -23.67
CA VAL A 99 5.42 3.56 -24.37
C VAL A 99 4.90 4.39 -25.55
N ALA A 100 5.35 4.03 -26.76
CA ALA A 100 4.95 4.61 -28.04
C ALA A 100 4.78 3.52 -29.10
#